data_AF-A0A134CHP1-F1
#
_entry.id   AF-A0A134CHP1-F1
#
_cell.length_a   1.000
_cell.length_b   1.000
_cell.length_c   1.000
_cell.angle_alpha   90.00
_cell.angle_beta   90.00
_cell.angle_gamma   90.00
#
_symmetry.space_group_name_H-M   'P 1'
#
loop_
_entity.id
_entity.type
_entity.pdbx_description
1 polymer ?
#
loop_
_entity_poly.entity_id
_entity_poly.type
_entity_poly.pdbx_seq_one_letter_code
_entity_poly.pdbx_strand_id
1 'polypeptide(L)'
;MFPVYKSIYGIANAEYIIKKSRFIVTLAQVDTEEKGLAQIQSCKKQYYDARHNCFAYCIGSDRKYQRSSDDGEPSGTAGKPILEVLKQHQLTNTVAIVTRYFGGIKLGAAGLIRAYSHTVSLGIENATIATYAPFEIANITLTYPYIGIVEQYCIDNKITIRERIFTDKVTFSLQISINQVNILRKNLQNITAGTLTYDCQEIQYLPTLQAPPCR
;
A
#
# COMPACT_ATOMS: atom_id res chain seq x y z
N MET A 1 -3.99 7.68 -16.60
CA MET A 1 -2.66 7.06 -16.39
C MET A 1 -2.71 6.43 -15.00
N PHE A 2 -2.35 5.15 -14.86
CA PHE A 2 -2.37 4.44 -13.58
C PHE A 2 -0.94 4.43 -13.01
N PRO A 3 -0.55 5.39 -12.14
CA PRO A 3 0.82 5.50 -11.70
C PRO A 3 1.14 4.44 -10.65
N VAL A 4 2.35 3.90 -10.74
CA VAL A 4 2.93 3.07 -9.70
C VAL A 4 3.14 3.90 -8.44
N TYR A 5 2.88 3.34 -7.26
CA TYR A 5 3.11 4.01 -5.98
C TYR A 5 3.80 3.12 -4.95
N LYS A 6 4.33 3.72 -3.89
CA LYS A 6 4.91 3.01 -2.75
C LYS A 6 3.97 3.09 -1.55
N SER A 7 3.86 2.00 -0.82
CA SER A 7 3.07 1.92 0.40
C SER A 7 3.71 0.94 1.38
N ILE A 8 3.36 1.08 2.66
CA ILE A 8 3.69 0.08 3.67
C ILE A 8 2.94 -1.21 3.32
N TYR A 9 3.60 -2.34 3.46
CA TYR A 9 2.98 -3.65 3.32
C TYR A 9 2.60 -4.17 4.71
N GLY A 10 1.30 -4.22 5.00
CA GLY A 10 0.78 -4.63 6.30
C GLY A 10 0.91 -3.52 7.36
N ILE A 11 1.51 -3.87 8.51
CA ILE A 11 1.65 -2.99 9.69
C ILE A 11 3.10 -3.02 10.16
N ALA A 12 3.64 -1.87 10.57
CA ALA A 12 4.95 -1.75 11.19
C ALA A 12 4.89 -0.85 12.43
N ASN A 13 5.75 -1.12 13.40
CA ASN A 13 5.84 -0.34 14.63
C ASN A 13 7.30 0.01 14.95
N ALA A 14 7.49 1.15 15.61
CA ALA A 14 8.76 1.51 16.22
C ALA A 14 8.52 2.37 17.46
N GLU A 15 9.55 2.46 18.30
CA GLU A 15 9.52 3.24 19.52
C GLU A 15 10.75 4.13 19.63
N TYR A 16 10.54 5.33 20.15
CA TYR A 16 11.59 6.28 20.46
C TYR A 16 11.38 6.91 21.84
N ILE A 17 12.42 6.92 22.67
CA ILE A 17 12.41 7.54 23.98
C ILE A 17 13.40 8.69 24.01
N ILE A 18 12.91 9.89 24.32
CA ILE A 18 13.74 11.10 24.48
C ILE A 18 13.25 11.93 25.66
N LYS A 19 14.19 12.34 26.53
CA LYS A 19 13.88 13.12 27.75
C LYS A 19 12.70 12.52 28.54
N LYS A 20 12.75 11.19 28.73
CA LYS A 20 11.72 10.37 29.39
C LYS A 20 10.36 10.32 28.68
N SER A 21 10.15 11.10 27.62
CA SER A 21 8.93 10.99 26.80
C SER A 21 9.08 9.81 25.84
N ARG A 22 8.03 9.02 25.74
CA ARG A 22 7.98 7.81 24.89
C ARG A 22 7.05 8.06 23.72
N PHE A 23 7.54 7.81 22.52
CA PHE A 23 6.82 7.95 21.26
C PHE A 23 6.76 6.58 20.60
N ILE A 24 5.57 6.12 20.27
CA ILE A 24 5.34 4.83 19.63
C ILE A 24 4.64 5.13 18.30
N VAL A 25 5.24 4.74 17.19
CA VAL A 25 4.60 4.86 15.89
C VAL A 25 3.98 3.53 15.49
N THR A 26 2.77 3.60 14.94
CA THR A 26 2.12 2.52 14.18
C THR A 26 1.90 3.02 12.76
N LEU A 27 2.52 2.32 11.80
CA LEU A 27 2.32 2.49 10.38
C LEU A 27 1.41 1.38 9.87
N ALA A 28 0.44 1.69 9.04
CA ALA A 28 -0.42 0.70 8.43
C ALA A 28 -0.78 1.06 6.98
N GLN A 29 -0.90 0.04 6.14
CA GLN A 29 -1.47 0.17 4.81
C GLN A 29 -2.97 0.46 4.90
N VAL A 30 -3.43 1.52 4.24
CA VAL A 30 -4.85 1.89 4.14
C VAL A 30 -5.14 2.45 2.75
N ASP A 31 -6.07 1.85 2.03
CA ASP A 31 -6.46 2.24 0.66
C ASP A 31 -7.71 3.13 0.62
N THR A 32 -8.41 3.30 1.74
CA THR A 32 -9.57 4.21 1.88
C THR A 32 -9.52 4.99 3.19
N GLU A 33 -10.24 6.12 3.24
CA GLU A 33 -10.33 6.96 4.44
C GLU A 33 -10.96 6.19 5.60
N GLU A 34 -11.95 5.34 5.34
CA GLU A 34 -12.62 4.52 6.34
C GLU A 34 -11.64 3.55 7.01
N LYS A 35 -10.77 2.88 6.23
CA LYS A 35 -9.71 2.02 6.79
C LYS A 35 -8.69 2.84 7.58
N GLY A 36 -8.35 4.04 7.11
CA GLY A 36 -7.52 5.01 7.84
C GLY A 36 -8.09 5.35 9.21
N LEU A 37 -9.37 5.74 9.26
CA LEU A 37 -10.08 6.09 10.48
C LEU A 37 -10.24 4.89 11.43
N ALA A 38 -10.55 3.71 10.89
CA ALA A 38 -10.64 2.49 11.69
C ALA A 38 -9.30 2.17 12.38
N GLN A 39 -8.18 2.32 11.68
CA GLN A 39 -6.86 2.08 12.27
C GLN A 39 -6.50 3.12 13.34
N ILE A 40 -6.84 4.40 13.14
CA ILE A 40 -6.67 5.45 14.14
C ILE A 40 -7.47 5.12 15.40
N GLN A 41 -8.72 4.69 15.26
CA GLN A 41 -9.55 4.28 16.40
C GLN A 41 -9.00 3.05 17.11
N SER A 42 -8.52 2.06 16.37
CA SER A 42 -7.87 0.87 16.94
C SER A 42 -6.66 1.25 17.79
N CYS A 43 -5.79 2.13 17.27
CA CYS A 43 -4.62 2.62 17.98
C CYS A 43 -5.01 3.42 19.24
N LYS A 44 -6.03 4.28 19.17
CA LYS A 44 -6.56 5.00 20.35
C LYS A 44 -7.12 4.05 21.42
N LYS A 45 -7.73 2.92 21.04
CA LYS A 45 -8.19 1.90 21.99
C LYS A 45 -7.03 1.14 22.62
N GLN A 46 -6.03 0.78 21.81
CA GLN A 46 -4.83 0.09 22.28
C GLN A 46 -4.03 0.93 23.29
N TYR A 47 -3.91 2.23 23.04
CA TYR A 47 -3.20 3.18 23.90
C TYR A 47 -4.18 4.19 24.54
N TYR A 48 -5.20 3.66 25.21
CA TYR A 48 -6.30 4.46 25.78
C TYR A 48 -5.86 5.45 26.86
N ASP A 49 -4.71 5.20 27.51
CA ASP A 49 -4.13 6.01 28.57
C ASP A 49 -3.13 7.06 28.06
N ALA A 50 -2.80 7.04 26.76
CA ALA A 50 -1.97 8.05 26.13
C ALA A 50 -2.73 9.37 25.96
N ARG A 51 -2.04 10.49 26.17
CA ARG A 51 -2.64 11.83 26.03
C ARG A 51 -2.80 12.27 24.58
N HIS A 52 -1.91 11.80 23.71
CA HIS A 52 -1.86 12.22 22.32
C HIS A 52 -1.61 11.00 21.43
N ASN A 53 -2.48 10.84 20.44
CA ASN A 53 -2.40 9.91 19.32
C ASN A 53 -2.45 10.75 18.04
N CYS A 54 -1.37 11.50 17.80
CA CYS A 54 -1.23 12.34 16.62
C CYS A 54 -1.11 11.47 15.38
N PHE A 55 -1.64 11.91 14.24
CA PHE A 55 -1.59 11.09 13.04
C PHE A 55 -1.44 11.91 11.77
N ALA A 56 -1.03 11.23 10.71
CA ALA A 56 -1.24 11.67 9.36
C ALA A 56 -1.47 10.48 8.42
N TYR A 57 -2.17 10.72 7.32
CA TYR A 57 -2.26 9.75 6.24
C TYR A 57 -2.20 10.43 4.88
N CYS A 58 -1.77 9.66 3.89
CA CYS A 58 -1.87 9.98 2.48
C CYS A 58 -2.51 8.79 1.78
N ILE A 59 -3.56 9.02 1.00
CA ILE A 59 -4.36 8.00 0.31
C ILE A 59 -4.53 8.40 -1.16
N GLY A 60 -4.57 7.39 -2.02
CA GLY A 60 -4.67 7.52 -3.48
C GLY A 60 -3.31 7.49 -4.16
N SER A 61 -3.27 6.92 -5.36
CA SER A 61 -2.06 6.86 -6.19
C SER A 61 -1.56 8.25 -6.62
N ASP A 62 -2.45 9.24 -6.68
CA ASP A 62 -2.14 10.65 -6.95
C ASP A 62 -1.88 11.48 -5.68
N ARG A 63 -1.95 10.85 -4.50
CA ARG A 63 -1.67 11.44 -3.18
C ARG A 63 -2.54 12.64 -2.81
N LYS A 64 -3.72 12.82 -3.42
CA LYS A 64 -4.54 14.01 -3.17
C LYS A 64 -5.22 14.01 -1.80
N TYR A 65 -5.54 12.83 -1.26
CA TYR A 65 -6.23 12.72 0.02
C TYR A 65 -5.21 12.67 1.14
N GLN A 66 -4.99 13.82 1.78
CA GLN A 66 -4.03 13.97 2.87
C GLN A 66 -4.73 14.58 4.08
N ARG A 67 -4.43 14.03 5.25
CA ARG A 67 -4.90 14.59 6.52
C ARG A 67 -3.82 14.46 7.56
N SER A 68 -3.79 15.39 8.50
CA SER A 68 -2.97 15.31 9.69
C SER A 68 -3.70 15.89 10.90
N SER A 69 -3.32 15.44 12.09
CA SER A 69 -3.87 15.90 13.37
C SER A 69 -2.77 15.95 14.42
N ASP A 70 -2.73 17.05 15.15
CA ASP A 70 -1.84 17.20 16.31
C ASP A 70 -2.44 16.59 17.59
N ASP A 71 -3.71 16.17 17.60
CA ASP A 71 -4.38 15.49 18.73
C ASP A 71 -4.11 16.13 20.11
N GLY A 72 -4.15 17.47 20.18
CA GLY A 72 -3.93 18.25 21.40
C GLY A 72 -2.47 18.65 21.68
N GLU A 73 -1.51 18.24 20.86
CA GLU A 73 -0.17 18.85 20.83
C GLU A 73 -0.24 20.29 20.32
N PRO A 74 0.79 21.12 20.59
CA PRO A 74 0.88 22.45 20.00
C PRO A 74 0.76 22.39 18.47
N SER A 75 -0.02 23.32 17.91
CA SER A 75 -0.37 23.34 16.49
C SER A 75 0.85 23.24 15.58
N GLY A 76 0.82 22.30 14.65
CA GLY A 76 1.86 22.06 13.65
C GLY A 76 3.10 21.35 14.17
N THR A 77 3.12 20.86 15.42
CA THR A 77 4.30 20.21 16.01
C THR A 77 4.31 18.69 15.91
N ALA A 78 3.20 18.06 15.49
CA ALA A 78 3.09 16.61 15.39
C ALA A 78 2.54 16.16 14.03
N GLY A 79 1.28 16.47 13.70
CA GLY A 79 0.59 15.99 12.51
C GLY A 79 1.29 16.38 11.21
N LYS A 80 1.67 17.65 11.07
CA LYS A 80 2.42 18.13 9.89
C LYS A 80 3.78 17.41 9.76
N PRO A 81 4.64 17.36 10.79
CA PRO A 81 5.87 16.57 10.77
C PRO A 81 5.70 15.10 10.36
N ILE A 82 4.65 14.42 10.85
CA ILE A 82 4.33 13.03 10.46
C ILE A 82 4.04 12.97 8.95
N LEU A 83 3.18 13.85 8.44
CA LEU A 83 2.80 13.89 7.03
C LEU A 83 4.00 14.16 6.12
N GLU A 84 4.88 15.08 6.50
CA GLU A 84 6.05 15.43 5.70
C GLU A 84 7.04 14.26 5.58
N VAL A 85 7.20 13.43 6.62
CA VAL A 85 8.02 12.21 6.53
C VAL A 85 7.40 11.22 5.53
N LEU A 86 6.08 10.98 5.56
CA LEU A 86 5.42 10.12 4.58
C LEU A 86 5.66 10.61 3.14
N LYS A 87 5.58 11.93 2.91
CA LYS A 87 5.83 12.55 1.60
C LYS A 87 7.27 12.40 1.15
N GLN A 88 8.24 12.66 2.04
CA GLN A 88 9.66 12.52 1.74
C GLN A 88 10.02 11.10 1.32
N HIS A 89 9.42 10.10 1.98
CA HIS A 89 9.55 8.68 1.61
C HIS A 89 8.64 8.24 0.45
N GLN A 90 7.89 9.18 -0.13
CA GLN A 90 7.00 8.93 -1.27
C GLN A 90 5.92 7.86 -0.99
N LEU A 91 5.53 7.71 0.27
CA LEU A 91 4.53 6.74 0.71
C LEU A 91 3.12 7.31 0.55
N THR A 92 2.23 6.50 -0.01
CA THR A 92 0.78 6.72 -0.05
C THR A 92 0.06 5.46 0.37
N ASN A 93 -1.27 5.52 0.45
CA ASN A 93 -2.11 4.48 1.03
C ASN A 93 -1.58 4.01 2.39
N THR A 94 -1.12 4.97 3.20
CA THR A 94 -0.44 4.72 4.47
C THR A 94 -0.96 5.69 5.52
N VAL A 95 -1.29 5.17 6.70
CA VAL A 95 -1.55 5.95 7.90
C VAL A 95 -0.39 5.76 8.88
N ALA A 96 0.06 6.87 9.47
CA ALA A 96 1.04 6.91 10.54
C ALA A 96 0.38 7.52 11.77
N ILE A 97 0.36 6.77 12.87
CA ILE A 97 -0.17 7.22 14.16
C ILE A 97 0.98 7.19 15.16
N VAL A 98 1.25 8.31 15.81
CA VAL A 98 2.28 8.42 16.84
C VAL A 98 1.60 8.68 18.18
N THR A 99 1.62 7.65 19.03
CA THR A 99 1.19 7.69 20.41
C THR A 99 2.30 8.25 21.28
N ARG A 100 1.98 9.22 22.13
CA ARG A 100 2.94 9.86 23.03
C ARG A 100 2.55 9.74 24.49
N TYR A 101 3.50 9.28 25.30
CA TYR A 101 3.49 9.39 26.76
C TYR A 101 4.47 10.46 27.22
N PHE A 102 3.98 11.45 27.97
CA PHE A 102 4.79 12.56 28.46
C PHE A 102 5.71 12.13 29.62
N GLY A 103 7.01 12.42 29.50
CA GLY A 103 8.03 12.02 30.47
C GLY A 103 8.31 12.99 31.61
N GLY A 104 7.52 14.04 31.78
CA GLY A 104 7.78 15.09 32.78
C GLY A 104 8.72 16.21 32.32
N ILE A 105 9.43 16.05 31.20
CA ILE A 105 10.37 17.05 30.67
C ILE A 105 9.86 17.60 29.33
N LYS A 106 9.67 18.93 29.26
CA LYS A 106 9.23 19.60 28.03
C LYS A 106 10.30 19.55 26.95
N LEU A 107 9.89 19.23 25.73
CA LEU A 107 10.77 19.18 24.54
C LEU A 107 10.85 20.54 23.81
N GLY A 108 9.86 21.42 24.00
CA GLY A 108 9.68 22.61 23.16
C GLY A 108 9.19 22.26 21.75
N ALA A 109 8.71 23.24 21.00
CA ALA A 109 8.12 23.02 19.66
C ALA A 109 9.09 22.32 18.69
N ALA A 110 10.33 22.82 18.58
CA ALA A 110 11.35 22.21 17.73
C ALA A 110 11.79 20.81 18.19
N GLY A 111 11.68 20.51 19.49
CA GLY A 111 11.94 19.18 20.03
C GLY A 111 10.82 18.19 19.67
N LEU A 112 9.56 18.63 19.72
CA LEU A 112 8.40 17.83 19.31
C LEU A 112 8.46 17.50 17.82
N ILE A 113 8.66 18.52 16.97
CA ILE A 113 8.77 18.32 15.52
C ILE A 113 9.80 17.25 15.19
N ARG A 114 11.00 17.33 15.77
CA ARG A 114 12.06 16.34 15.57
C ARG A 114 11.69 14.96 16.12
N ALA A 115 11.07 14.88 17.31
CA ALA A 115 10.68 13.61 17.90
C ALA A 115 9.61 12.89 17.07
N TYR A 116 8.58 13.59 16.61
CA TYR A 116 7.54 13.02 15.74
C TYR A 116 8.10 12.55 14.41
N SER A 117 8.86 13.40 13.71
CA SER A 117 9.48 13.01 12.44
C SER A 117 10.41 11.82 12.61
N HIS A 118 11.29 11.83 13.62
CA HIS A 118 12.24 10.74 13.84
C HIS A 118 11.54 9.41 14.16
N THR A 119 10.50 9.44 15.00
CA THR A 119 9.75 8.22 15.34
C THR A 119 9.12 7.60 14.09
N VAL A 120 8.53 8.41 13.19
CA VAL A 120 7.96 7.93 11.93
C VAL A 120 9.04 7.34 11.02
N SER A 121 10.20 8.00 10.88
CA SER A 121 11.32 7.47 10.11
C SER A 121 11.78 6.10 10.62
N LEU A 122 11.91 5.92 11.94
CA LEU A 122 12.22 4.61 12.54
C LEU A 122 11.16 3.56 12.21
N GLY A 123 9.88 3.95 12.22
CA GLY A 123 8.79 3.06 11.80
C GLY A 123 8.95 2.62 10.34
N ILE A 124 9.31 3.53 9.44
CA ILE A 124 9.50 3.25 8.01
C ILE A 124 10.72 2.35 7.81
N GLU A 125 11.81 2.56 8.55
CA GLU A 125 13.00 1.70 8.51
C GLU A 125 12.68 0.26 8.93
N ASN A 126 11.76 0.07 9.90
CA ASN A 126 11.29 -1.23 10.34
C ASN A 126 10.22 -1.85 9.44
N ALA A 127 9.68 -1.08 8.47
CA ALA A 127 8.56 -1.53 7.66
C ALA A 127 9.01 -2.28 6.42
N THR A 128 8.20 -3.25 6.00
CA THR A 128 8.27 -3.77 4.63
C THR A 128 7.55 -2.77 3.71
N ILE A 129 8.26 -2.26 2.69
CA ILE A 129 7.69 -1.35 1.70
C ILE A 129 7.48 -2.10 0.39
N ALA A 130 6.26 -2.02 -0.15
CA ALA A 130 5.93 -2.60 -1.44
C ALA A 130 5.68 -1.52 -2.49
N THR A 131 6.01 -1.85 -3.73
CA THR A 131 5.66 -1.04 -4.90
C THR A 131 4.40 -1.61 -5.50
N TYR A 132 3.35 -0.81 -5.59
CA TYR A 132 2.05 -1.21 -6.12
C TYR A 132 1.92 -0.75 -7.56
N ALA A 133 1.70 -1.71 -8.45
CA ALA A 133 1.51 -1.46 -9.87
C ALA A 133 0.09 -1.88 -10.30
N PRO A 134 -0.48 -1.21 -11.31
CA PRO A 134 -1.80 -1.53 -11.83
C PRO A 134 -1.76 -2.79 -12.71
N PHE A 135 -2.62 -3.74 -12.37
CA PHE A 135 -2.88 -4.94 -13.17
C PHE A 135 -4.35 -4.97 -13.55
N GLU A 136 -4.62 -5.34 -14.79
CA GLU A 136 -5.96 -5.79 -15.20
C GLU A 136 -6.08 -7.26 -14.81
N ILE A 137 -7.15 -7.58 -14.09
CA ILE A 137 -7.59 -8.97 -14.00
C ILE A 137 -8.53 -9.20 -15.17
N ALA A 138 -8.33 -10.25 -15.94
CA ALA A 138 -9.17 -10.54 -17.09
C ALA A 138 -9.49 -12.02 -17.16
N ASN A 139 -10.74 -12.32 -17.50
CA ASN A 139 -11.17 -13.68 -17.74
C ASN A 139 -11.14 -13.93 -19.24
N ILE A 140 -10.36 -14.92 -19.66
CA ILE A 140 -10.38 -15.40 -21.04
C ILE A 140 -11.08 -16.75 -21.10
N THR A 141 -12.02 -16.91 -22.02
CA THR A 141 -12.66 -18.22 -22.27
C THR A 141 -12.21 -18.75 -23.62
N LEU A 142 -11.76 -19.99 -23.64
CA LEU A 142 -11.25 -20.69 -24.82
C LEU A 142 -11.70 -22.14 -24.86
N THR A 143 -11.57 -22.77 -26.03
CA THR A 143 -11.83 -24.20 -26.21
C THR A 143 -10.60 -25.04 -25.86
N TYR A 144 -10.83 -26.31 -25.53
CA TYR A 144 -9.79 -27.24 -25.09
C TYR A 144 -8.53 -27.35 -25.97
N PRO A 145 -8.60 -27.30 -27.31
CA PRO A 145 -7.41 -27.38 -28.16
C PRO A 145 -6.39 -26.27 -27.92
N TYR A 146 -6.83 -25.10 -27.41
CA TYR A 146 -5.97 -23.94 -27.21
C TYR A 146 -5.38 -23.82 -25.80
N ILE A 147 -5.73 -24.70 -24.87
CA ILE A 147 -5.26 -24.63 -23.47
C ILE A 147 -3.73 -24.60 -23.42
N GLY A 148 -3.08 -25.62 -23.98
CA GLY A 148 -1.63 -25.77 -23.87
C GLY A 148 -0.85 -24.60 -24.49
N ILE A 149 -1.29 -24.12 -25.67
CA ILE A 149 -0.62 -23.00 -26.34
C ILE A 149 -0.83 -21.67 -25.59
N VAL A 150 -2.01 -21.45 -25.00
CA VAL A 150 -2.29 -20.25 -24.19
C VAL A 150 -1.52 -20.29 -22.87
N GLU A 151 -1.46 -21.44 -22.20
CA GLU A 151 -0.68 -21.59 -20.96
C GLU A 151 0.81 -21.36 -21.21
N GLN A 152 1.37 -21.93 -22.28
CA GLN A 152 2.76 -21.69 -22.67
C GLN A 152 2.99 -20.20 -22.98
N TYR A 153 2.08 -19.58 -23.73
CA TYR A 153 2.16 -18.14 -24.00
C TYR A 153 2.16 -17.31 -22.71
N CYS A 154 1.34 -17.68 -21.72
CA CYS A 154 1.33 -17.02 -20.42
C CYS A 154 2.68 -17.15 -19.69
N ILE A 155 3.28 -18.34 -19.70
CA ILE A 155 4.60 -18.59 -19.09
C ILE A 155 5.67 -17.74 -19.77
N ASP A 156 5.75 -17.78 -21.11
CA ASP A 156 6.78 -17.09 -21.89
C ASP A 156 6.73 -15.56 -21.69
N ASN A 157 5.53 -15.02 -21.48
CA ASN A 157 5.30 -13.59 -21.28
C ASN A 157 5.18 -13.19 -19.80
N LYS A 158 5.47 -14.11 -18.86
CA LYS A 158 5.42 -13.88 -17.40
C LYS A 158 4.04 -13.40 -16.90
N ILE A 159 2.98 -13.87 -17.54
CA ILE A 159 1.60 -13.60 -17.17
C ILE A 159 1.18 -14.60 -16.09
N THR A 160 0.64 -14.11 -14.98
CA THR A 160 0.20 -14.98 -13.89
C THR A 160 -1.23 -15.45 -14.16
N ILE A 161 -1.45 -16.77 -14.20
CA ILE A 161 -2.78 -17.37 -14.22
C ILE A 161 -3.23 -17.59 -12.78
N ARG A 162 -4.21 -16.81 -12.31
CA ARG A 162 -4.71 -16.85 -10.93
C ARG A 162 -5.63 -18.04 -10.68
N GLU A 163 -6.47 -18.36 -11.65
CA GLU A 163 -7.49 -19.39 -11.54
C GLU A 163 -7.75 -20.05 -12.88
N ARG A 164 -8.17 -21.32 -12.84
CA ARG A 164 -8.56 -22.12 -14.01
C ARG A 164 -9.89 -22.81 -13.72
N ILE A 165 -10.87 -22.59 -14.58
CA ILE A 165 -12.20 -23.19 -14.46
C ILE A 165 -12.44 -24.04 -15.71
N PHE A 166 -12.71 -25.32 -15.52
CA PHE A 166 -12.92 -26.29 -16.60
C PHE A 166 -14.39 -26.71 -16.64
N THR A 167 -15.13 -26.26 -17.66
CA THR A 167 -16.52 -26.65 -17.94
C THR A 167 -16.62 -27.18 -19.38
N ASP A 168 -17.71 -26.88 -20.08
CA ASP A 168 -17.87 -27.00 -21.53
C ASP A 168 -16.79 -26.23 -22.32
N LYS A 169 -16.32 -25.11 -21.75
CA LYS A 169 -15.15 -24.34 -22.18
C LYS A 169 -14.22 -24.11 -20.99
N VAL A 170 -13.00 -23.65 -21.26
CA VAL A 170 -12.02 -23.36 -20.22
C VAL A 170 -11.90 -21.87 -20.03
N THR A 171 -12.02 -21.41 -18.79
CA THR A 171 -11.84 -20.01 -18.41
C THR A 171 -10.59 -19.86 -17.57
N PHE A 172 -9.68 -18.99 -18.00
CA PHE A 172 -8.51 -18.58 -17.22
C PHE A 172 -8.69 -17.17 -16.70
N SER A 173 -8.44 -16.99 -15.40
CA SER A 173 -8.31 -15.67 -14.80
C SER A 173 -6.85 -15.24 -14.85
N LEU A 174 -6.55 -14.24 -15.69
CA LEU A 174 -5.21 -13.74 -15.93
C LEU A 174 -4.97 -12.45 -15.16
N GLN A 175 -3.79 -12.31 -14.58
CA GLN A 175 -3.27 -11.06 -14.05
C GLN A 175 -2.29 -10.46 -15.06
N ILE A 176 -2.65 -9.30 -15.62
CA ILE A 176 -1.96 -8.71 -16.75
C ILE A 176 -1.52 -7.29 -16.39
N SER A 177 -0.25 -6.96 -16.62
CA SER A 177 0.21 -5.58 -16.48
C SER A 177 -0.56 -4.68 -17.43
N ILE A 178 -1.08 -3.54 -16.96
CA ILE A 178 -1.95 -2.65 -17.77
C ILE A 178 -1.29 -2.25 -19.11
N ASN A 179 0.04 -2.16 -19.14
CA ASN A 179 0.81 -1.79 -20.32
C ASN A 179 0.86 -2.89 -21.39
N GLN A 180 0.56 -4.13 -21.02
CA GLN A 180 0.62 -5.31 -21.90
C GLN A 180 -0.77 -5.78 -22.37
N VAL A 181 -1.85 -5.29 -21.75
CA VAL A 181 -3.23 -5.74 -22.03
C VAL A 181 -3.56 -5.75 -23.52
N ASN A 182 -3.32 -4.65 -24.23
CA ASN A 182 -3.67 -4.54 -25.64
C ASN A 182 -2.87 -5.51 -26.54
N ILE A 183 -1.57 -5.66 -26.25
CA ILE A 183 -0.68 -6.55 -27.00
C ILE A 183 -1.08 -8.02 -26.75
N LEU A 184 -1.27 -8.38 -25.48
CA LEU A 184 -1.69 -9.70 -25.05
C LEU A 184 -3.03 -10.07 -25.68
N ARG A 185 -4.03 -9.19 -25.59
CA ARG A 185 -5.37 -9.44 -26.15
C ARG A 185 -5.28 -9.74 -27.66
N LYS A 186 -4.51 -8.94 -28.40
CA LYS A 186 -4.32 -9.15 -29.85
C LYS A 186 -3.64 -10.49 -30.15
N ASN A 187 -2.61 -10.84 -29.39
CA ASN A 187 -1.88 -12.08 -29.60
C ASN A 187 -2.74 -13.31 -29.26
N LEU A 188 -3.49 -13.28 -28.16
CA LEU A 188 -4.40 -14.35 -27.79
C LEU A 188 -5.53 -14.54 -28.81
N GLN A 189 -6.07 -13.44 -29.35
CA GLN A 189 -7.05 -13.50 -30.44
C GLN A 189 -6.46 -14.19 -31.69
N ASN A 190 -5.21 -13.88 -32.06
CA ASN A 190 -4.54 -14.53 -33.19
C ASN A 190 -4.27 -16.03 -32.93
N ILE A 191 -3.77 -16.39 -31.75
CA ILE A 191 -3.46 -17.78 -31.35
C ILE A 191 -4.72 -18.66 -31.39
N THR A 192 -5.87 -18.11 -31.01
CA THR A 192 -7.14 -18.84 -30.91
C THR A 192 -8.02 -18.71 -32.15
N ALA A 193 -7.47 -18.22 -33.27
CA ALA A 193 -8.19 -17.96 -34.51
C ALA A 193 -9.49 -17.14 -34.32
N GLY A 194 -9.48 -16.20 -33.37
CA GLY A 194 -10.61 -15.33 -33.06
C GLY A 194 -11.70 -15.93 -32.17
N THR A 195 -11.54 -17.18 -31.70
CA THR A 195 -12.59 -17.88 -30.93
C THR A 195 -12.59 -17.57 -29.44
N LEU A 196 -11.56 -16.89 -28.94
CA LEU A 196 -11.43 -16.49 -27.55
C LEU A 196 -12.37 -15.33 -27.20
N THR A 197 -13.10 -15.46 -26.10
CA THR A 197 -13.76 -14.33 -25.46
C THR A 197 -12.85 -13.74 -24.40
N TYR A 198 -12.78 -12.41 -24.36
CA TYR A 198 -12.00 -11.66 -23.39
C TYR A 198 -12.96 -10.79 -22.60
N ASP A 199 -13.05 -11.04 -21.30
CA ASP A 199 -13.84 -10.24 -20.37
C ASP A 199 -12.90 -9.46 -19.44
N CYS A 200 -12.96 -8.14 -19.56
CA CYS A 200 -12.15 -7.23 -18.76
C CYS A 200 -12.79 -7.06 -17.39
N GLN A 201 -12.03 -7.36 -16.33
CA GLN A 201 -12.46 -7.10 -14.95
C GLN A 201 -11.82 -5.81 -14.44
N GLU A 202 -11.99 -5.56 -13.14
CA GLU A 202 -11.47 -4.37 -12.48
C GLU A 202 -9.93 -4.30 -12.49
N ILE A 203 -9.41 -3.06 -12.54
CA ILE A 203 -7.99 -2.80 -12.37
C ILE A 203 -7.64 -2.87 -10.88
N GLN A 204 -6.71 -3.75 -10.53
CA GLN A 204 -6.23 -3.94 -9.18
C GLN A 204 -4.78 -3.48 -9.05
N TYR A 205 -4.48 -2.77 -7.96
CA TYR A 205 -3.10 -2.45 -7.62
C TYR A 205 -2.52 -3.58 -6.78
N LEU A 206 -1.51 -4.26 -7.32
CA LEU A 206 -0.91 -5.42 -6.66
C LEU A 206 0.51 -5.09 -6.17
N PRO A 207 0.88 -5.57 -4.96
CA PRO A 207 2.18 -5.31 -4.39
C PRO A 207 3.26 -6.18 -5.04
N THR A 208 4.35 -5.55 -5.41
CA THR A 208 5.65 -6.20 -5.62
C THR A 208 6.53 -5.83 -4.44
N LEU A 209 6.84 -6.82 -3.60
CA LEU A 209 7.77 -6.65 -2.50
C LEU A 209 9.18 -6.46 -3.07
N GLN A 210 9.86 -5.40 -2.65
CA GLN A 210 11.29 -5.31 -2.88
C GLN A 210 11.95 -6.32 -1.95
N ALA A 211 12.75 -7.26 -2.49
CA ALA A 211 13.62 -8.07 -1.65
C ALA A 211 14.48 -7.11 -0.80
N PRO A 212 14.67 -7.36 0.51
CA PRO A 212 15.58 -6.54 1.29
C PRO A 212 16.95 -6.56 0.59
N PRO A 213 17.68 -5.42 0.54
CA PRO A 213 19.04 -5.46 0.03
C PRO A 213 19.81 -6.51 0.83
N CYS A 214 20.39 -7.49 0.13
CA CYS A 214 21.31 -8.44 0.77
C CYS A 214 22.36 -7.59 1.50
N ARG A 215 22.38 -7.72 2.83
CA ARG A 215 23.40 -7.09 3.67
C ARG A 215 24.76 -7.76 3.46
#